data_AF-A0A6P4JAH6-F1
#
_entry.id   AF-A0A6P4JAH6-F1
#
_cell.length_a   1.000
_cell.length_b   1.000
_cell.length_c   1.000
_cell.angle_alpha   90.00
_cell.angle_beta   90.00
_cell.angle_gamma   90.00
#
_symmetry.space_group_name_H-M   'P 1'
#
loop_
_entity.id
_entity.type
_entity.pdbx_description
1 polymer ?
#
loop_
_entity_poly.entity_id
_entity_poly.type
_entity_poly.pdbx_seq_one_letter_code
_entity_poly.pdbx_strand_id
1 'polypeptide(L)'
;MLEPSLRMDFPLEVGTAGTERKSENPTVDQLMPEINEDPHPLPAGVADLQREIEDVKALVRTEPHGNDLRMLLFTVAASHDRYESTLVPLPPQFRAVVGYGCQVKKLRSAIENNWPACRVIPTMFNSPEELQALAPDDVDAWHLLHWLLVPNVTYPSFRRLSILNLGPLCRNLGLGQPTEEPRQLIGINYEMIDLHQWKWRLQNDEQRNYAFLGLPLEKVYRFLYTGHLDIPPGEPIRLHHQMEFALLLSQQQELPAEQEQQQEQEQQQEQHSQQGEEKKKEDQKQTLCWSKSVLANTQQRAIIICELPAELDNWMITSPDRHFLELLVQDSTTLKPCYLLMFDEPVAAKMMQQWPGKPIEMQPLPGRSLKKGTSHRFSQMSNYVFGRLDALKRLLKGSNSTEATN
;
A
#
# COMPACT_ATOMS: atom_id res chain seq x y z
N MET A 1 -24.16 31.76 -14.56
CA MET A 1 -25.49 31.36 -14.07
C MET A 1 -25.26 30.25 -13.09
N LEU A 2 -25.47 30.53 -11.80
CA LEU A 2 -25.19 29.66 -10.67
C LEU A 2 -26.54 29.24 -10.09
N GLU A 3 -26.77 27.94 -9.93
CA GLU A 3 -27.85 27.42 -9.08
C GLU A 3 -27.28 26.64 -7.89
N PRO A 4 -27.97 26.64 -6.75
CA PRO A 4 -27.36 26.46 -5.44
C PRO A 4 -27.69 25.14 -4.76
N SER A 5 -26.76 24.77 -3.88
CA SER A 5 -26.80 23.81 -2.79
C SER A 5 -28.09 23.84 -1.95
N LEU A 6 -28.71 22.67 -1.73
CA LEU A 6 -29.68 22.43 -0.65
C LEU A 6 -29.03 21.58 0.44
N ARG A 7 -28.71 22.24 1.57
CA ARG A 7 -28.53 21.65 2.89
C ARG A 7 -29.92 21.38 3.47
N MET A 8 -30.12 20.20 4.06
CA MET A 8 -31.26 19.92 4.93
C MET A 8 -30.72 19.78 6.36
N ASP A 9 -30.99 20.79 7.17
CA ASP A 9 -30.86 20.76 8.62
C ASP A 9 -32.13 20.09 9.20
N PHE A 10 -31.96 19.10 10.08
CA PHE A 10 -33.03 18.59 10.93
C PHE A 10 -32.75 19.01 12.38
N PRO A 11 -33.72 19.63 13.08
CA PRO A 11 -33.63 19.81 14.52
C PRO A 11 -34.34 18.69 15.30
N LEU A 12 -33.76 18.39 16.46
CA LEU A 12 -34.24 17.48 17.51
C LEU A 12 -35.44 18.03 18.31
N GLU A 13 -36.27 17.08 18.75
CA GLU A 13 -37.14 16.94 19.94
C GLU A 13 -37.60 18.16 20.76
N VAL A 14 -38.90 18.17 21.13
CA VAL A 14 -39.43 18.33 22.51
C VAL A 14 -40.83 17.67 22.60
N GLY A 15 -41.11 16.88 23.63
CA GLY A 15 -42.42 16.25 23.90
C GLY A 15 -43.32 17.01 24.89
N THR A 16 -44.57 16.53 25.11
CA THR A 16 -45.29 16.60 26.40
C THR A 16 -46.58 15.76 26.42
N ALA A 17 -46.95 15.36 27.64
CA ALA A 17 -47.93 14.40 28.14
C ALA A 17 -49.46 14.67 27.97
N GLY A 18 -50.25 13.62 28.26
CA GLY A 18 -51.67 13.64 28.70
C GLY A 18 -52.65 13.10 27.65
N THR A 19 -53.53 12.11 27.88
CA THR A 19 -54.41 11.89 29.03
C THR A 19 -55.02 10.47 28.97
N GLU A 20 -55.33 9.93 30.14
CA GLU A 20 -55.90 8.63 30.48
C GLU A 20 -57.23 8.27 29.79
N ARG A 21 -57.48 6.96 29.59
CA ARG A 21 -58.77 6.34 29.97
C ARG A 21 -58.63 4.84 30.26
N LYS A 22 -59.11 4.51 31.45
CA LYS A 22 -59.16 3.23 32.15
C LYS A 22 -60.39 2.43 31.70
N SER A 23 -60.25 1.13 31.50
CA SER A 23 -61.38 0.17 31.60
C SER A 23 -60.86 -1.17 32.11
N GLU A 24 -61.57 -1.70 33.09
CA GLU A 24 -61.19 -2.75 34.02
C GLU A 24 -61.63 -4.15 33.53
N ASN A 25 -60.70 -5.13 33.57
CA ASN A 25 -60.79 -6.59 33.94
C ASN A 25 -61.88 -7.52 33.32
N PRO A 26 -61.73 -8.88 33.33
CA PRO A 26 -60.81 -9.70 34.15
C PRO A 26 -60.03 -10.83 33.43
N THR A 27 -58.92 -11.18 34.07
CA THR A 27 -58.34 -12.51 34.31
C THR A 27 -58.84 -13.71 33.47
N VAL A 28 -57.97 -14.19 32.58
CA VAL A 28 -57.78 -15.63 32.35
C VAL A 28 -56.28 -15.89 32.40
N ASP A 29 -55.87 -16.57 33.48
CA ASP A 29 -54.58 -17.23 33.58
C ASP A 29 -54.42 -18.17 32.38
N GLN A 30 -53.57 -17.79 31.44
CA GLN A 30 -52.93 -18.73 30.54
C GLN A 30 -51.43 -18.57 30.74
N LEU A 31 -50.91 -19.42 31.62
CA LEU A 31 -49.51 -19.86 31.65
C LEU A 31 -49.13 -20.32 30.24
N MET A 32 -48.68 -19.38 29.41
CA MET A 32 -47.78 -19.71 28.31
C MET A 32 -46.43 -19.98 28.97
N PRO A 33 -45.82 -21.16 28.77
CA PRO A 33 -44.41 -21.30 29.07
C PRO A 33 -43.70 -20.27 28.18
N GLU A 34 -43.03 -19.29 28.79
CA GLU A 34 -41.91 -18.62 28.16
C GLU A 34 -40.95 -19.74 27.78
N ILE A 35 -41.00 -20.16 26.51
CA ILE A 35 -39.90 -20.88 25.90
C ILE A 35 -38.79 -19.82 25.85
N ASN A 36 -38.02 -19.72 26.93
CA ASN A 36 -36.63 -19.33 26.84
C ASN A 36 -36.03 -20.36 25.90
N GLU A 37 -36.06 -20.07 24.60
CA GLU A 37 -35.11 -20.63 23.67
C GLU A 37 -33.76 -20.11 24.15
N ASP A 38 -33.14 -20.87 25.06
CA ASP A 38 -31.72 -20.79 25.31
C ASP A 38 -31.05 -20.72 23.93
N PRO A 39 -30.28 -19.66 23.62
CA PRO A 39 -29.71 -19.51 22.29
C PRO A 39 -28.93 -20.78 21.99
N HIS A 40 -29.44 -21.55 21.03
CA HIS A 40 -28.83 -22.80 20.63
C HIS A 40 -27.35 -22.51 20.36
N PRO A 41 -26.42 -23.25 21.00
CA PRO A 41 -25.00 -22.99 20.79
C PRO A 41 -24.73 -23.13 19.30
N LEU A 42 -24.20 -22.05 18.71
CA LEU A 42 -23.87 -22.00 17.29
C LEU A 42 -23.02 -23.23 16.93
N PRO A 43 -23.26 -23.87 15.76
CA PRO A 43 -22.46 -24.99 15.31
C PRO A 43 -20.96 -24.64 15.38
N ALA A 44 -20.14 -25.59 15.82
CA ALA A 44 -18.70 -25.42 15.89
C ALA A 44 -18.16 -24.96 14.51
N GLY A 45 -17.47 -23.81 14.47
CA GLY A 45 -16.98 -23.17 13.25
C GLY A 45 -17.75 -21.90 12.82
N VAL A 46 -19.04 -21.78 13.13
CA VAL A 46 -19.82 -20.55 12.79
C VAL A 46 -19.34 -19.36 13.61
N ALA A 47 -18.98 -19.59 14.88
CA ALA A 47 -18.44 -18.54 15.75
C ALA A 47 -17.07 -18.03 15.28
N ASP A 48 -16.24 -18.92 14.72
CA ASP A 48 -14.93 -18.55 14.18
C ASP A 48 -15.09 -17.75 12.88
N LEU A 49 -15.94 -18.22 11.96
CA LEU A 49 -16.27 -17.49 10.73
C LEU A 49 -16.87 -16.11 11.03
N GLN A 50 -17.77 -16.02 12.02
CA GLN A 50 -18.34 -14.75 12.44
C GLN A 50 -17.27 -13.78 12.95
N ARG A 51 -16.30 -14.27 13.73
CA ARG A 51 -15.16 -13.44 14.18
C ARG A 51 -14.34 -12.95 13.00
N GLU A 52 -13.99 -13.82 12.07
CA GLU A 52 -13.22 -13.45 10.88
C GLU A 52 -13.94 -12.38 10.03
N ILE A 53 -15.26 -12.52 9.85
CA ILE A 53 -16.08 -11.54 9.13
C ILE A 53 -16.07 -10.18 9.85
N GLU A 54 -16.23 -10.18 11.18
CA GLU A 54 -16.19 -8.93 11.96
C GLU A 54 -14.81 -8.26 11.93
N ASP A 55 -13.71 -9.04 11.94
CA ASP A 55 -12.36 -8.51 11.79
C ASP A 55 -12.17 -7.84 10.42
N VAL A 56 -12.63 -8.50 9.34
CA VAL A 56 -12.62 -7.94 7.99
C VAL A 56 -13.47 -6.67 7.92
N LYS A 57 -14.69 -6.67 8.48
CA LYS A 57 -15.55 -5.48 8.55
C LYS A 57 -14.87 -4.32 9.27
N ALA A 58 -14.24 -4.57 10.41
CA ALA A 58 -13.56 -3.55 11.19
C ALA A 58 -12.41 -2.92 10.39
N LEU A 59 -11.59 -3.73 9.73
CA LEU A 59 -10.49 -3.24 8.89
C LEU A 59 -10.98 -2.43 7.70
N VAL A 60 -11.99 -2.91 6.99
CA VAL A 60 -12.54 -2.18 5.84
C VAL A 60 -13.19 -0.87 6.26
N ARG A 61 -13.81 -0.79 7.45
CA ARG A 61 -14.33 0.47 8.01
C ARG A 61 -13.21 1.47 8.34
N THR A 62 -12.08 0.99 8.86
CA THR A 62 -10.96 1.86 9.29
C THR A 62 -10.13 2.37 8.12
N GLU A 63 -9.76 1.50 7.17
CA GLU A 63 -8.91 1.83 6.02
C GLU A 63 -9.51 1.29 4.70
N PRO A 64 -10.66 1.84 4.23
CA PRO A 64 -11.38 1.28 3.07
C PRO A 64 -10.54 1.31 1.79
N HIS A 65 -9.76 2.37 1.57
CA HIS A 65 -8.92 2.51 0.38
C HIS A 65 -7.69 1.61 0.42
N GLY A 66 -7.07 1.44 1.60
CA GLY A 66 -5.94 0.54 1.78
C GLY A 66 -6.34 -0.90 1.51
N ASN A 67 -7.51 -1.32 2.03
CA ASN A 67 -8.02 -2.68 1.83
C ASN A 67 -8.52 -2.92 0.41
N ASP A 68 -9.19 -1.95 -0.24
CA ASP A 68 -9.57 -2.05 -1.66
C ASP A 68 -8.33 -2.25 -2.56
N LEU A 69 -7.24 -1.54 -2.25
CA LEU A 69 -5.97 -1.69 -2.97
C LEU A 69 -5.32 -3.05 -2.71
N ARG A 70 -5.34 -3.57 -1.47
CA ARG A 70 -4.83 -4.94 -1.19
C ARG A 70 -5.54 -5.97 -2.03
N MET A 71 -6.87 -5.92 -2.04
CA MET A 71 -7.71 -6.80 -2.86
C MET A 71 -7.39 -6.63 -4.35
N LEU A 72 -7.23 -5.40 -4.83
CA LEU A 72 -6.86 -5.13 -6.21
C LEU A 72 -5.50 -5.75 -6.56
N LEU A 73 -4.44 -5.46 -5.80
CA LEU A 73 -3.09 -5.95 -6.09
C LEU A 73 -3.05 -7.48 -6.12
N PHE A 74 -3.72 -8.13 -5.15
CA PHE A 74 -3.84 -9.58 -5.11
C PHE A 74 -4.55 -10.14 -6.35
N THR A 75 -5.66 -9.52 -6.74
CA THR A 75 -6.48 -9.99 -7.88
C THR A 75 -5.81 -9.73 -9.23
N VAL A 76 -5.08 -8.63 -9.39
CA VAL A 76 -4.23 -8.37 -10.56
C VAL A 76 -3.17 -9.45 -10.68
N ALA A 77 -2.44 -9.74 -9.59
CA ALA A 77 -1.42 -10.79 -9.57
C ALA A 77 -2.02 -12.18 -9.87
N ALA A 78 -3.21 -12.46 -9.33
CA ALA A 78 -3.91 -13.72 -9.56
C ALA A 78 -4.44 -13.85 -10.99
N SER A 79 -4.86 -12.77 -11.64
CA SER A 79 -5.38 -12.75 -13.00
C SER A 79 -4.30 -12.88 -14.08
N HIS A 80 -3.05 -12.57 -13.76
CA HIS A 80 -1.95 -12.64 -14.72
C HIS A 80 -1.67 -14.08 -15.18
N ASP A 81 -1.24 -14.28 -16.43
CA ASP A 81 -0.95 -15.62 -16.97
C ASP A 81 0.22 -16.30 -16.26
N ARG A 82 1.24 -15.51 -15.90
CA ARG A 82 2.38 -15.95 -15.09
C ARG A 82 2.10 -15.78 -13.59
N TYR A 83 0.91 -16.16 -13.12
CA TYR A 83 0.51 -16.01 -11.71
C TYR A 83 1.50 -16.65 -10.73
N GLU A 84 2.26 -17.66 -11.16
CA GLU A 84 3.25 -18.34 -10.31
C GLU A 84 4.41 -17.43 -9.91
N SER A 85 4.77 -16.46 -10.76
CA SER A 85 5.79 -15.46 -10.44
C SER A 85 5.22 -14.21 -9.79
N THR A 86 3.93 -13.89 -9.96
CA THR A 86 3.32 -12.65 -9.46
C THR A 86 2.51 -12.83 -8.18
N LEU A 87 1.81 -13.96 -8.01
CA LEU A 87 0.93 -14.27 -6.88
C LEU A 87 1.73 -14.96 -5.76
N VAL A 88 2.61 -14.21 -5.11
CA VAL A 88 3.38 -14.68 -3.97
C VAL A 88 3.27 -13.64 -2.84
N PRO A 89 2.86 -14.01 -1.61
CA PRO A 89 2.57 -15.36 -1.14
C PRO A 89 1.25 -15.94 -1.67
N LEU A 90 1.17 -17.27 -1.69
CA LEU A 90 -0.05 -18.00 -2.05
C LEU A 90 -0.92 -18.27 -0.81
N PRO A 91 -2.26 -18.06 -0.91
CA PRO A 91 -3.19 -18.42 0.15
C PRO A 91 -3.16 -19.93 0.41
N PRO A 92 -2.97 -20.38 1.66
CA PRO A 92 -2.78 -21.79 1.99
C PRO A 92 -3.89 -22.70 1.47
N GLN A 93 -5.16 -22.27 1.52
CA GLN A 93 -6.31 -23.09 1.10
C GLN A 93 -6.37 -23.38 -0.41
N PHE A 94 -5.62 -22.63 -1.24
CA PHE A 94 -5.56 -22.84 -2.69
C PHE A 94 -4.22 -23.43 -3.15
N ARG A 95 -3.37 -23.89 -2.24
CA ARG A 95 -2.14 -24.62 -2.63
C ARG A 95 -2.49 -26.00 -3.19
N ALA A 96 -1.75 -26.43 -4.20
CA ALA A 96 -1.94 -27.76 -4.78
C ALA A 96 -1.44 -28.86 -3.84
N VAL A 97 -2.18 -29.98 -3.74
CA VAL A 97 -1.91 -31.10 -2.83
C VAL A 97 -0.57 -31.79 -3.09
N VAL A 98 -0.11 -31.79 -4.34
CA VAL A 98 1.12 -32.50 -4.77
C VAL A 98 2.40 -31.65 -4.57
N GLY A 99 2.28 -30.48 -3.93
CA GLY A 99 3.39 -29.57 -3.69
C GLY A 99 3.78 -28.74 -4.92
N TYR A 100 4.10 -27.46 -4.67
CA TYR A 100 4.42 -26.41 -5.63
C TYR A 100 3.35 -26.17 -6.71
N GLY A 101 2.34 -25.36 -6.37
CA GLY A 101 1.34 -24.90 -7.34
C GLY A 101 0.15 -24.22 -6.67
N CYS A 102 -0.64 -23.50 -7.46
CA CYS A 102 -1.90 -22.88 -7.03
C CYS A 102 -3.06 -23.49 -7.81
N GLN A 103 -4.17 -23.78 -7.14
CA GLN A 103 -5.46 -24.07 -7.75
C GLN A 103 -6.08 -22.76 -8.30
N VAL A 104 -5.37 -22.11 -9.23
CA VAL A 104 -5.64 -20.72 -9.63
C VAL A 104 -7.04 -20.55 -10.23
N LYS A 105 -7.56 -21.57 -10.92
CA LYS A 105 -8.93 -21.54 -11.47
C LYS A 105 -9.98 -21.51 -10.35
N LYS A 106 -9.80 -22.33 -9.31
CA LYS A 106 -10.68 -22.32 -8.13
C LYS A 106 -10.58 -20.97 -7.41
N LEU A 107 -9.36 -20.45 -7.24
CA LEU A 107 -9.11 -19.14 -6.63
C LEU A 107 -9.82 -18.02 -7.40
N ARG A 108 -9.58 -17.90 -8.70
CA ARG A 108 -10.18 -16.87 -9.57
C ARG A 108 -11.71 -16.93 -9.53
N SER A 109 -12.29 -18.13 -9.59
CA SER A 109 -13.75 -18.30 -9.53
C SER A 109 -14.32 -17.91 -8.15
N ALA A 110 -13.64 -18.24 -7.05
CA ALA A 110 -14.08 -17.86 -5.71
C ALA A 110 -14.05 -16.32 -5.53
N ILE A 111 -13.02 -15.66 -6.06
CA ILE A 111 -12.91 -14.20 -6.07
C ILE A 111 -14.05 -13.58 -6.90
N GLU A 112 -14.19 -14.01 -8.15
CA GLU A 112 -15.12 -13.41 -9.12
C GLU A 112 -16.57 -13.48 -8.65
N ASN A 113 -16.97 -14.66 -8.17
CA ASN A 113 -18.35 -14.92 -7.79
C ASN A 113 -18.67 -14.33 -6.41
N ASN A 114 -17.75 -14.44 -5.44
CA ASN A 114 -18.12 -14.28 -4.03
C ASN A 114 -17.55 -13.01 -3.37
N TRP A 115 -16.51 -12.36 -3.93
CA TRP A 115 -15.98 -11.15 -3.30
C TRP A 115 -16.90 -9.95 -3.47
N PRO A 116 -17.35 -9.31 -2.37
CA PRO A 116 -18.08 -8.05 -2.45
C PRO A 116 -17.17 -6.87 -2.77
N ALA A 117 -17.76 -5.73 -3.10
CA ALA A 117 -17.04 -4.46 -3.11
C ALA A 117 -16.72 -4.03 -1.66
N CYS A 118 -15.57 -3.39 -1.42
CA CYS A 118 -15.19 -2.93 -0.09
C CYS A 118 -16.27 -2.06 0.59
N ARG A 119 -17.01 -1.25 -0.18
CA ARG A 119 -18.12 -0.42 0.36
C ARG A 119 -19.30 -1.21 0.92
N VAL A 120 -19.47 -2.48 0.52
CA VAL A 120 -20.60 -3.34 0.91
C VAL A 120 -20.24 -4.21 2.12
N ILE A 121 -18.97 -4.60 2.25
CA ILE A 121 -18.46 -5.46 3.33
C ILE A 121 -18.97 -5.03 4.72
N PRO A 122 -18.89 -3.75 5.14
CA PRO A 122 -19.31 -3.31 6.46
C PRO A 122 -20.79 -3.58 6.82
N THR A 123 -21.64 -3.84 5.83
CA THR A 123 -23.09 -3.99 5.98
C THR A 123 -23.61 -5.42 5.78
N MET A 124 -22.74 -6.37 5.41
CA MET A 124 -23.13 -7.77 5.17
C MET A 124 -23.26 -8.55 6.48
N PHE A 125 -24.08 -9.60 6.52
CA PHE A 125 -24.17 -10.53 7.65
C PHE A 125 -24.46 -9.84 8.98
N ASN A 126 -25.70 -9.35 9.14
CA ASN A 126 -26.14 -8.69 10.38
C ASN A 126 -26.82 -9.67 11.35
N SER A 127 -27.16 -10.87 10.87
CA SER A 127 -27.76 -11.93 11.67
C SER A 127 -26.95 -13.24 11.57
N PRO A 128 -26.95 -14.07 12.63
CA PRO A 128 -26.28 -15.37 12.61
C PRO A 128 -26.95 -16.37 11.65
N GLU A 129 -28.23 -16.17 11.33
CA GLU A 129 -28.98 -17.00 10.36
C GLU A 129 -28.43 -16.83 8.94
N GLU A 130 -28.07 -15.60 8.55
CA GLU A 130 -27.42 -15.32 7.26
C GLU A 130 -26.08 -16.05 7.12
N LEU A 131 -25.34 -16.21 8.23
CA LEU A 131 -24.06 -16.92 8.25
C LEU A 131 -24.23 -18.44 8.09
N GLN A 132 -25.27 -19.01 8.69
CA GLN A 132 -25.57 -20.44 8.55
C GLN A 132 -26.07 -20.81 7.15
N ALA A 133 -26.65 -19.85 6.43
CA ALA A 133 -27.14 -20.03 5.07
C ALA A 133 -26.05 -19.89 3.99
N LEU A 134 -24.80 -19.59 4.35
CA LEU A 134 -23.70 -19.42 3.40
C LEU A 134 -23.34 -20.72 2.69
N ALA A 135 -23.13 -20.64 1.38
CA ALA A 135 -22.61 -21.78 0.63
C ALA A 135 -21.13 -22.02 1.01
N PRO A 136 -20.60 -23.25 0.86
CA PRO A 136 -19.19 -23.54 1.15
C PRO A 136 -18.20 -22.64 0.40
N ASP A 137 -18.52 -22.27 -0.85
CA ASP A 137 -17.68 -21.37 -1.66
C ASP A 137 -17.68 -19.92 -1.13
N ASP A 138 -18.76 -19.47 -0.50
CA ASP A 138 -18.83 -18.16 0.17
C ASP A 138 -17.97 -18.16 1.43
N VAL A 139 -18.01 -19.25 2.20
CA VAL A 139 -17.17 -19.46 3.39
C VAL A 139 -15.69 -19.45 3.00
N ASP A 140 -15.29 -20.19 1.96
CA ASP A 140 -13.93 -20.18 1.41
C ASP A 140 -13.48 -18.77 1.00
N ALA A 141 -14.39 -17.97 0.43
CA ALA A 141 -14.11 -16.61 0.01
C ALA A 141 -13.90 -15.65 1.19
N TRP A 142 -14.65 -15.82 2.28
CA TRP A 142 -14.45 -15.05 3.52
C TRP A 142 -13.16 -15.42 4.24
N HIS A 143 -12.82 -16.71 4.32
CA HIS A 143 -11.50 -17.14 4.83
C HIS A 143 -10.35 -16.53 4.01
N LEU A 144 -10.51 -16.44 2.68
CA LEU A 144 -9.53 -15.81 1.81
C LEU A 144 -9.42 -14.29 2.05
N LEU A 145 -10.56 -13.59 2.22
CA LEU A 145 -10.57 -12.17 2.55
C LEU A 145 -9.92 -11.90 3.89
N HIS A 146 -10.24 -12.71 4.90
CA HIS A 146 -9.64 -12.64 6.22
C HIS A 146 -8.12 -12.82 6.13
N TRP A 147 -7.65 -13.87 5.46
CA TRP A 147 -6.23 -14.12 5.23
C TRP A 147 -5.50 -12.96 4.54
N LEU A 148 -6.14 -12.31 3.58
CA LEU A 148 -5.53 -11.22 2.81
C LEU A 148 -5.53 -9.89 3.57
N LEU A 149 -6.61 -9.57 4.28
CA LEU A 149 -6.84 -8.24 4.85
C LEU A 149 -6.40 -8.13 6.30
N VAL A 150 -6.62 -9.18 7.09
CA VAL A 150 -6.26 -9.16 8.51
C VAL A 150 -4.74 -9.19 8.64
N PRO A 151 -4.14 -8.13 9.20
CA PRO A 151 -2.69 -8.06 9.33
C PRO A 151 -2.17 -9.26 10.11
N ASN A 152 -1.21 -9.96 9.51
CA ASN A 152 -0.27 -10.76 10.26
C ASN A 152 1.03 -9.97 10.39
N VAL A 153 1.88 -10.38 11.32
CA VAL A 153 3.17 -9.71 11.57
C VAL A 153 4.11 -9.66 10.35
N THR A 154 3.77 -10.38 9.27
CA THR A 154 4.56 -10.53 8.05
C THR A 154 4.08 -9.70 6.85
N TYR A 155 2.92 -9.03 6.94
CA TYR A 155 2.29 -8.36 5.78
C TYR A 155 2.22 -6.84 5.95
N PRO A 156 2.44 -6.06 4.86
CA PRO A 156 2.39 -4.62 4.93
C PRO A 156 0.98 -4.10 5.20
N SER A 157 0.89 -3.05 6.02
CA SER A 157 -0.31 -2.22 6.15
C SER A 157 -0.29 -1.05 5.17
N PHE A 158 -1.44 -0.80 4.55
CA PHE A 158 -1.63 0.29 3.60
C PHE A 158 -2.56 1.34 4.21
N ARG A 159 -2.07 2.56 4.25
CA ARG A 159 -2.82 3.72 4.73
C ARG A 159 -2.94 4.75 3.63
N ARG A 160 -4.15 5.21 3.35
CA ARG A 160 -4.32 6.31 2.40
C ARG A 160 -3.78 7.59 3.01
N LEU A 161 -2.87 8.23 2.28
CA LEU A 161 -2.36 9.55 2.64
C LEU A 161 -3.08 10.62 1.82
N SER A 162 -3.20 11.81 2.41
CA SER A 162 -3.62 12.98 1.65
C SER A 162 -2.60 13.31 0.58
N ILE A 163 -3.06 13.74 -0.59
CA ILE A 163 -2.20 14.16 -1.70
C ILE A 163 -1.25 15.30 -1.32
N LEU A 164 -1.63 16.10 -0.32
CA LEU A 164 -0.81 17.16 0.27
C LEU A 164 0.52 16.64 0.84
N ASN A 165 0.62 15.35 1.16
CA ASN A 165 1.87 14.72 1.61
C ASN A 165 2.87 14.48 0.47
N LEU A 166 2.44 14.56 -0.79
CA LEU A 166 3.31 14.37 -1.95
C LEU A 166 4.31 15.53 -2.09
N GLY A 167 3.90 16.77 -1.83
CA GLY A 167 4.79 17.94 -1.89
C GLY A 167 6.01 17.82 -0.95
N PRO A 168 5.83 17.59 0.36
CA PRO A 168 6.92 17.29 1.29
C PRO A 168 7.80 16.11 0.85
N LEU A 169 7.19 15.05 0.32
CA LEU A 169 7.91 13.87 -0.16
C LEU A 169 8.78 14.19 -1.39
N CYS A 170 8.25 14.92 -2.36
CA CYS A 170 8.99 15.43 -3.52
C CYS A 170 10.15 16.33 -3.08
N ARG A 171 9.96 17.19 -2.07
CA ARG A 171 11.06 18.01 -1.53
C ARG A 171 12.18 17.17 -0.92
N ASN A 172 11.85 16.11 -0.17
CA ASN A 172 12.84 15.18 0.38
C ASN A 172 13.61 14.45 -0.72
N LEU A 173 12.98 14.21 -1.87
CA LEU A 173 13.57 13.64 -3.07
C LEU A 173 14.35 14.67 -3.93
N GLY A 174 14.35 15.96 -3.58
CA GLY A 174 14.96 17.02 -4.38
C GLY A 174 14.19 17.39 -5.65
N LEU A 175 12.89 17.10 -5.70
CA LEU A 175 12.05 17.21 -6.89
C LEU A 175 11.05 18.36 -6.83
N GLY A 176 10.68 18.82 -8.03
CA GLY A 176 9.51 19.66 -8.30
C GLY A 176 8.22 19.07 -7.73
N GLN A 177 7.25 19.95 -7.45
CA GLN A 177 5.90 19.49 -7.21
C GLN A 177 5.31 18.85 -8.48
N PRO A 178 4.36 17.92 -8.30
CA PRO A 178 3.65 17.34 -9.42
C PRO A 178 2.89 18.30 -10.31
N THR A 179 3.04 18.10 -11.62
CA THR A 179 2.17 18.74 -12.61
C THR A 179 0.77 18.13 -12.58
N GLU A 180 0.69 16.82 -12.33
CA GLU A 180 -0.55 16.07 -12.20
C GLU A 180 -0.48 15.21 -10.94
N GLU A 181 -1.62 14.99 -10.31
CA GLU A 181 -1.71 14.25 -9.05
C GLU A 181 -1.99 12.76 -9.28
N PRO A 182 -1.33 11.83 -8.57
CA PRO A 182 -1.77 10.44 -8.52
C PRO A 182 -3.20 10.32 -8.00
N ARG A 183 -3.91 9.32 -8.51
CA ARG A 183 -5.24 8.96 -8.05
C ARG A 183 -5.24 8.54 -6.58
N GLN A 184 -4.20 7.82 -6.16
CA GLN A 184 -3.99 7.46 -4.76
C GLN A 184 -2.52 7.57 -4.37
N LEU A 185 -2.29 8.13 -3.18
CA LEU A 185 -1.03 8.07 -2.46
C LEU A 185 -1.22 7.18 -1.23
N ILE A 186 -0.42 6.14 -1.12
CA ILE A 186 -0.55 5.12 -0.09
C ILE A 186 0.76 5.04 0.68
N GLY A 187 0.68 5.19 2.00
CA GLY A 187 1.78 4.90 2.91
C GLY A 187 1.82 3.41 3.21
N ILE A 188 3.01 2.83 3.18
CA ILE A 188 3.25 1.41 3.43
C ILE A 188 4.01 1.28 4.75
N ASN A 189 3.42 0.56 5.71
CA ASN A 189 4.06 0.30 6.99
C ASN A 189 4.23 -1.20 7.20
N TYR A 190 5.43 -1.59 7.62
CA TYR A 190 5.77 -2.94 8.05
C TYR A 190 5.91 -2.95 9.57
N GLU A 191 5.45 -4.00 10.23
CA GLU A 191 5.61 -4.15 11.68
C GLU A 191 7.08 -4.34 12.06
N MET A 192 7.44 -4.00 13.31
CA MET A 192 8.85 -3.89 13.74
C MET A 192 9.67 -5.18 13.64
N ILE A 193 9.02 -6.35 13.63
CA ILE A 193 9.70 -7.65 13.54
C ILE A 193 10.31 -7.85 12.13
N ASP A 194 9.66 -7.31 11.09
CA ASP A 194 10.12 -7.39 9.70
C ASP A 194 11.21 -6.36 9.36
N LEU A 195 11.53 -5.42 10.27
CA LEU A 195 12.71 -4.55 10.09
C LEU A 195 14.02 -5.34 10.05
N HIS A 196 14.03 -6.59 10.54
CA HIS A 196 15.15 -7.51 10.36
C HIS A 196 15.40 -7.89 8.89
N GLN A 197 14.41 -7.74 7.99
CA GLN A 197 14.62 -7.88 6.55
C GLN A 197 15.56 -6.78 6.04
N TRP A 198 15.39 -5.55 6.52
CA TRP A 198 16.23 -4.40 6.16
C TRP A 198 17.25 -4.11 7.26
N LYS A 199 18.19 -5.03 7.48
CA LYS A 199 19.20 -4.98 8.56
C LYS A 199 19.98 -3.65 8.63
N TRP A 200 20.13 -2.96 7.50
CA TRP A 200 20.79 -1.65 7.44
C TRP A 200 20.03 -0.55 8.23
N ARG A 201 18.72 -0.69 8.48
CA ARG A 201 17.91 0.22 9.31
C ARG A 201 18.25 0.21 10.80
N LEU A 202 19.04 -0.75 11.27
CA LEU A 202 19.45 -0.83 12.69
C LEU A 202 20.45 0.27 13.07
N GLN A 203 21.03 0.96 12.08
CA GLN A 203 21.91 2.10 12.32
C GLN A 203 21.09 3.38 12.40
N ASN A 204 21.37 4.22 13.42
CA ASN A 204 20.70 5.50 13.68
C ASN A 204 21.07 6.57 12.65
N ASP A 205 20.95 6.28 11.36
CA ASP A 205 21.14 7.28 10.32
C ASP A 205 19.92 8.19 10.25
N GLU A 206 20.15 9.47 10.51
CA GLU A 206 19.13 10.52 10.47
C GLU A 206 18.71 10.87 9.03
N GLN A 207 19.50 10.47 8.03
CA GLN A 207 19.29 10.84 6.64
C GLN A 207 18.73 9.66 5.83
N ARG A 208 17.49 9.83 5.35
CA ARG A 208 16.80 8.82 4.53
C ARG A 208 16.81 9.25 3.07
N ASN A 209 17.30 8.37 2.22
CA ASN A 209 17.26 8.58 0.77
C ASN A 209 16.20 7.69 0.14
N TYR A 210 15.59 8.22 -0.91
CA TYR A 210 14.49 7.57 -1.60
C TYR A 210 14.72 7.58 -3.10
N ALA A 211 14.18 6.58 -3.79
CA ALA A 211 14.09 6.53 -5.23
C ALA A 211 12.78 5.87 -5.68
N PHE A 212 12.38 6.15 -6.90
CA PHE A 212 11.21 5.56 -7.54
C PHE A 212 11.57 4.24 -8.20
N LEU A 213 10.72 3.25 -7.99
CA LEU A 213 10.72 1.97 -8.67
C LEU A 213 9.44 1.89 -9.51
N GLY A 214 9.60 1.75 -10.82
CA GLY A 214 8.50 1.46 -11.73
C GLY A 214 8.31 -0.04 -11.86
N LEU A 215 7.11 -0.55 -11.57
CA LEU A 215 6.79 -1.97 -11.75
C LEU A 215 5.47 -2.11 -12.53
N PRO A 216 5.37 -3.13 -13.41
CA PRO A 216 4.08 -3.62 -13.85
C PRO A 216 3.20 -3.98 -12.65
N LEU A 217 1.90 -3.67 -12.74
CA LEU A 217 0.98 -3.74 -11.60
C LEU A 217 0.90 -5.14 -10.99
N GLU A 218 0.97 -6.17 -11.83
CA GLU A 218 0.98 -7.58 -11.42
C GLU A 218 2.19 -7.97 -10.57
N LYS A 219 3.34 -7.30 -10.74
CA LYS A 219 4.57 -7.57 -9.96
C LYS A 219 4.57 -6.86 -8.61
N VAL A 220 3.69 -5.86 -8.41
CA VAL A 220 3.63 -5.06 -7.18
C VAL A 220 3.23 -5.91 -5.98
N TYR A 221 2.25 -6.82 -6.12
CA TYR A 221 1.81 -7.68 -5.01
C TYR A 221 2.98 -8.46 -4.42
N ARG A 222 3.71 -9.23 -5.23
CA ARG A 222 4.86 -10.00 -4.76
C ARG A 222 5.91 -9.13 -4.11
N PHE A 223 6.25 -8.01 -4.72
CA PHE A 223 7.29 -7.15 -4.16
C PHE A 223 6.92 -6.58 -2.79
N LEU A 224 5.68 -6.11 -2.61
CA LEU A 224 5.26 -5.54 -1.33
C LEU A 224 5.15 -6.58 -0.21
N TYR A 225 4.79 -7.82 -0.53
CA TYR A 225 4.58 -8.85 0.49
C TYR A 225 5.83 -9.71 0.77
N THR A 226 6.81 -9.72 -0.13
CA THR A 226 8.02 -10.56 0.03
C THR A 226 9.31 -9.76 0.00
N GLY A 227 9.30 -8.52 -0.49
CA GLY A 227 10.52 -7.77 -0.82
C GLY A 227 11.28 -8.33 -2.03
N HIS A 228 10.87 -9.45 -2.61
CA HIS A 228 11.55 -10.09 -3.72
C HIS A 228 10.87 -9.80 -5.06
N LEU A 229 11.65 -9.37 -6.04
CA LEU A 229 11.24 -9.32 -7.44
C LEU A 229 11.74 -10.56 -8.17
N ASP A 230 10.91 -11.07 -9.08
CA ASP A 230 11.30 -12.16 -9.98
C ASP A 230 12.04 -11.56 -11.18
N ILE A 231 13.36 -11.44 -11.06
CA ILE A 231 14.21 -10.78 -12.05
C ILE A 231 15.15 -11.82 -12.66
N PRO A 232 15.33 -11.82 -13.99
CA PRO A 232 16.28 -12.71 -14.64
C PRO A 232 17.69 -12.54 -14.07
N PRO A 233 18.47 -13.63 -13.95
CA PRO A 233 19.83 -13.56 -13.43
C PRO A 233 20.69 -12.63 -14.30
N GLY A 234 21.33 -11.64 -13.66
CA GLY A 234 22.20 -10.67 -14.31
C GLY A 234 21.52 -9.37 -14.75
N GLU A 235 20.18 -9.27 -14.67
CA GLU A 235 19.48 -8.01 -14.88
C GLU A 235 19.39 -7.19 -13.58
N PRO A 236 19.87 -5.94 -13.56
CA PRO A 236 19.76 -5.10 -12.38
C PRO A 236 18.35 -4.52 -12.23
N ILE A 237 17.93 -4.33 -10.98
CA ILE A 237 16.77 -3.49 -10.63
C ILE A 237 17.16 -2.04 -10.86
N ARG A 238 16.35 -1.34 -11.64
CA ARG A 238 16.54 0.06 -11.98
C ARG A 238 15.63 0.91 -11.10
N LEU A 239 16.22 1.76 -10.27
CA LEU A 239 15.50 2.79 -9.53
C LEU A 239 15.82 4.14 -10.13
N HIS A 240 14.88 5.07 -10.07
CA HIS A 240 15.04 6.39 -10.64
C HIS A 240 14.82 7.48 -9.62
N HIS A 241 15.60 8.55 -9.70
CA HIS A 241 15.29 9.77 -8.94
C HIS A 241 14.16 10.58 -9.57
N GLN A 242 13.86 10.33 -10.84
CA GLN A 242 12.82 10.98 -11.61
C GLN A 242 11.65 10.02 -11.86
N MET A 243 10.45 10.53 -11.66
CA MET A 243 9.22 9.73 -11.67
C MET A 243 8.82 9.32 -13.09
N GLU A 244 9.11 10.15 -14.09
CA GLU A 244 8.83 9.91 -15.51
C GLU A 244 9.49 8.64 -16.05
N PHE A 245 10.73 8.35 -15.60
CA PHE A 245 11.44 7.12 -15.96
C PHE A 245 10.86 5.90 -15.27
N ALA A 246 10.47 6.01 -13.99
CA ALA A 246 9.76 4.95 -13.31
C ALA A 246 8.38 4.67 -13.95
N LEU A 247 7.66 5.70 -14.39
CA LEU A 247 6.40 5.54 -15.12
C LEU A 247 6.57 4.79 -16.45
N LEU A 248 7.66 5.05 -17.18
CA LEU A 248 8.00 4.29 -18.40
C LEU A 248 8.17 2.79 -18.10
N LEU A 249 8.90 2.45 -17.03
CA LEU A 249 9.11 1.05 -16.64
C LEU A 249 7.83 0.36 -16.15
N SER A 250 6.91 1.11 -15.52
CA SER A 250 5.61 0.57 -15.11
C SER A 250 4.70 0.18 -16.29
N GLN A 251 5.04 0.61 -17.51
CA GLN A 251 4.29 0.27 -18.74
C GLN A 251 4.60 -1.12 -19.27
N GLN A 252 5.74 -1.72 -18.91
CA GLN A 252 6.24 -2.94 -19.55
C GLN A 252 5.36 -4.16 -19.21
N GLN A 253 4.20 -4.19 -19.85
CA GLN A 253 3.42 -5.38 -20.10
C GLN A 253 4.26 -6.20 -21.07
N GLU A 254 4.73 -7.36 -20.63
CA GLU A 254 5.44 -8.31 -21.49
C GLU A 254 4.48 -8.70 -22.62
N LEU A 255 4.57 -8.05 -23.77
CA LEU A 255 3.98 -8.53 -25.01
C LEU A 255 4.53 -9.95 -25.21
N PRO A 256 3.69 -10.97 -25.39
CA PRO A 256 4.17 -12.32 -25.60
C PRO A 256 4.99 -12.36 -26.88
N ALA A 257 6.30 -12.60 -26.73
CA ALA A 257 7.26 -12.81 -27.81
C ALA A 257 6.97 -14.04 -28.69
N GLU A 258 5.81 -14.68 -28.53
CA GLU A 258 5.38 -15.86 -29.29
C GLU A 258 4.54 -15.52 -30.53
N GLN A 259 4.15 -14.25 -30.73
CA GLN A 259 3.35 -13.86 -31.91
C GLN A 259 4.17 -13.74 -33.21
N GLU A 260 5.50 -13.64 -33.15
CA GLU A 260 6.34 -13.62 -34.36
C GLU A 260 6.58 -15.03 -34.96
N GLN A 261 6.34 -16.12 -34.22
CA GLN A 261 6.49 -17.48 -34.75
C GLN A 261 5.17 -18.10 -35.29
N GLN A 262 4.01 -17.51 -34.98
CA GLN A 262 2.73 -18.00 -35.52
C GLN A 262 2.36 -17.37 -36.87
N GLN A 263 2.86 -16.18 -37.21
CA GLN A 263 2.59 -15.56 -38.51
C GLN A 263 3.31 -16.23 -39.69
N GLU A 264 4.43 -16.92 -39.47
CA GLU A 264 5.08 -17.73 -40.54
C GLU A 264 4.43 -19.10 -40.75
N GLN A 265 3.66 -19.62 -39.78
CA GLN A 265 2.90 -20.87 -39.95
C GLN A 265 1.48 -20.67 -40.49
N GLU A 266 0.82 -19.54 -40.20
CA GLU A 266 -0.51 -19.23 -40.77
C GLU A 266 -0.45 -18.98 -42.29
N GLN A 267 0.68 -18.56 -42.87
CA GLN A 267 0.83 -18.42 -44.33
C GLN A 267 0.98 -19.73 -45.12
N GLN A 268 1.19 -20.88 -44.46
CA GLN A 268 1.25 -22.18 -45.14
C GLN A 268 -0.01 -23.03 -44.97
N GLN A 269 -0.99 -22.61 -44.15
CA GLN A 269 -2.23 -23.36 -43.91
C GLN A 269 -3.50 -22.78 -44.57
N GLU A 270 -3.44 -21.60 -45.19
CA GLU A 270 -4.62 -20.98 -45.83
C GLU A 270 -5.07 -21.62 -47.17
N GLN A 271 -4.49 -22.73 -47.63
CA GLN A 271 -4.99 -23.45 -48.83
C GLN A 271 -5.86 -24.67 -48.58
N HIS A 272 -6.07 -25.11 -47.33
CA HIS A 272 -6.98 -26.22 -47.06
C HIS A 272 -7.71 -26.08 -45.72
N SER A 273 -8.87 -25.40 -45.73
CA SER A 273 -10.15 -25.88 -45.16
C SER A 273 -11.10 -24.72 -44.92
N GLN A 274 -12.03 -24.51 -45.85
CA GLN A 274 -13.27 -23.77 -45.59
C GLN A 274 -14.28 -24.77 -45.04
N GLN A 275 -14.49 -24.77 -43.72
CA GLN A 275 -15.79 -25.04 -43.09
C GLN A 275 -15.68 -24.94 -41.56
N GLY A 276 -16.39 -23.96 -40.99
CA GLY A 276 -16.95 -24.03 -39.64
C GLY A 276 -15.98 -23.85 -38.47
N GLU A 277 -15.83 -22.60 -38.02
CA GLU A 277 -16.07 -22.17 -36.62
C GLU A 277 -15.62 -20.72 -36.50
N GLU A 278 -16.58 -19.81 -36.35
CA GLU A 278 -16.34 -18.44 -35.88
C GLU A 278 -15.88 -18.49 -34.42
N LYS A 279 -14.61 -18.88 -34.20
CA LYS A 279 -13.92 -18.54 -32.96
C LYS A 279 -13.55 -17.08 -33.05
N LYS A 280 -14.36 -16.24 -32.40
CA LYS A 280 -13.96 -14.92 -31.92
C LYS A 280 -12.55 -15.00 -31.31
N LYS A 281 -11.53 -14.58 -32.06
CA LYS A 281 -10.34 -13.93 -31.49
C LYS A 281 -10.81 -12.57 -30.97
N GLU A 282 -11.55 -12.58 -29.86
CA GLU A 282 -11.68 -11.39 -29.01
C GLU A 282 -10.29 -11.21 -28.41
N ASP A 283 -9.61 -10.11 -28.76
CA ASP A 283 -8.36 -9.68 -28.15
C ASP A 283 -8.43 -9.93 -26.65
N GLN A 284 -7.62 -10.87 -26.15
CA GLN A 284 -7.57 -11.27 -24.74
C GLN A 284 -7.00 -10.11 -23.91
N LYS A 285 -7.80 -9.08 -23.70
CA LYS A 285 -7.58 -8.12 -22.63
C LYS A 285 -7.77 -8.91 -21.34
N GLN A 286 -6.68 -9.27 -20.67
CA GLN A 286 -6.71 -10.00 -19.39
C GLN A 286 -7.78 -9.38 -18.48
N THR A 287 -8.87 -10.12 -18.26
CA THR A 287 -9.97 -9.67 -17.43
C THR A 287 -9.60 -9.90 -15.97
N LEU A 288 -9.72 -8.85 -15.16
CA LEU A 288 -9.52 -8.97 -13.71
C LEU A 288 -10.60 -9.89 -13.13
N CYS A 289 -10.17 -10.87 -12.32
CA CYS A 289 -11.09 -11.76 -11.61
C CYS A 289 -11.90 -11.02 -10.55
N TRP A 290 -11.54 -9.78 -10.22
CA TRP A 290 -12.33 -8.90 -9.36
C TRP A 290 -12.49 -7.52 -9.98
N SER A 291 -13.68 -7.23 -10.48
CA SER A 291 -14.01 -5.95 -11.15
C SER A 291 -14.67 -4.92 -10.21
N LYS A 292 -14.86 -5.26 -8.93
CA LYS A 292 -15.63 -4.44 -7.97
C LYS A 292 -14.78 -3.41 -7.21
N SER A 293 -13.49 -3.30 -7.50
CA SER A 293 -12.62 -2.26 -6.94
C SER A 293 -13.02 -0.87 -7.47
N VAL A 294 -12.81 0.16 -6.65
CA VAL A 294 -12.94 1.56 -7.11
C VAL A 294 -11.94 1.89 -8.22
N LEU A 295 -10.81 1.18 -8.28
CA LEU A 295 -9.73 1.38 -9.25
C LEU A 295 -9.83 0.48 -10.50
N ALA A 296 -10.67 -0.56 -10.50
CA ALA A 296 -10.73 -1.56 -11.58
C ALA A 296 -11.25 -1.02 -12.92
N ASN A 297 -11.98 0.10 -12.91
CA ASN A 297 -12.63 0.66 -14.12
C ASN A 297 -11.66 1.36 -15.09
N THR A 298 -10.42 1.59 -14.69
CA THR A 298 -9.42 2.29 -15.50
C THR A 298 -8.08 1.57 -15.40
N GLN A 299 -7.31 1.57 -16.49
CA GLN A 299 -5.95 1.03 -16.46
C GLN A 299 -5.10 1.84 -15.48
N GLN A 300 -4.52 1.14 -14.51
CA GLN A 300 -3.71 1.73 -13.45
C GLN A 300 -2.22 1.53 -13.72
N ARG A 301 -1.41 2.52 -13.38
CA ARG A 301 0.04 2.39 -13.26
C ARG A 301 0.49 2.57 -11.82
N ALA A 302 1.48 1.80 -11.41
CA ALA A 302 2.01 1.80 -10.06
C ALA A 302 3.48 2.27 -10.05
N ILE A 303 3.79 3.18 -9.12
CA ILE A 303 5.16 3.56 -8.79
C ILE A 303 5.35 3.38 -7.29
N ILE A 304 6.47 2.77 -6.92
CA ILE A 304 6.82 2.54 -5.53
C ILE A 304 7.98 3.46 -5.17
N ILE A 305 7.85 4.20 -4.09
CA ILE A 305 8.97 4.96 -3.51
C ILE A 305 9.65 4.05 -2.51
N CYS A 306 10.87 3.64 -2.84
CA CYS A 306 11.71 2.80 -2.01
C CYS A 306 12.68 3.67 -1.23
N GLU A 307 12.87 3.35 0.04
CA GLU A 307 14.00 3.83 0.80
C GLU A 307 15.25 3.00 0.47
N LEU A 308 16.38 3.70 0.34
CA LEU A 308 17.66 3.15 -0.07
C LEU A 308 18.55 2.85 1.14
N PRO A 309 19.39 1.81 1.06
CA PRO A 309 20.41 1.56 2.07
C PRO A 309 21.55 2.58 1.97
N ALA A 310 22.26 2.83 3.08
CA ALA A 310 23.27 3.88 3.18
C ALA A 310 24.47 3.67 2.21
N GLU A 311 24.77 2.45 1.81
CA GLU A 311 25.84 2.15 0.84
C GLU A 311 25.55 2.72 -0.55
N LEU A 312 24.26 2.77 -0.93
CA LEU A 312 23.77 3.40 -2.16
C LEU A 312 23.67 4.94 -2.04
N ASP A 313 23.95 5.52 -0.87
CA ASP A 313 24.01 6.97 -0.67
C ASP A 313 25.41 7.54 -0.99
N ASN A 314 26.46 6.83 -0.56
CA ASN A 314 27.85 7.31 -0.70
C ASN A 314 28.30 7.53 -2.16
N TRP A 315 27.73 6.81 -3.12
CA TRP A 315 28.05 7.02 -4.55
C TRP A 315 27.42 8.33 -5.09
N MET A 316 26.26 8.75 -4.56
CA MET A 316 25.60 10.00 -4.97
C MET A 316 26.40 11.23 -4.52
N ILE A 317 26.99 11.16 -3.31
CA ILE A 317 27.76 12.26 -2.73
C ILE A 317 29.11 12.47 -3.47
N THR A 318 29.68 11.41 -4.03
CA THR A 318 31.04 11.43 -4.61
C THR A 318 31.09 11.83 -6.08
N SER A 319 29.96 11.87 -6.81
CA SER A 319 29.93 12.23 -8.23
C SER A 319 28.73 13.12 -8.60
N PRO A 320 28.70 14.39 -8.14
CA PRO A 320 27.62 15.32 -8.45
C PRO A 320 27.44 15.59 -9.95
N ASP A 321 28.49 15.41 -10.77
CA ASP A 321 28.40 15.58 -12.23
C ASP A 321 27.77 14.38 -12.95
N ARG A 322 27.49 13.28 -12.22
CA ARG A 322 26.73 12.12 -12.71
C ARG A 322 25.31 12.18 -12.15
N HIS A 323 24.55 13.20 -12.55
CA HIS A 323 23.09 13.17 -12.49
C HIS A 323 22.51 12.10 -13.45
N PHE A 324 23.08 10.89 -13.44
CA PHE A 324 22.45 9.74 -14.04
C PHE A 324 21.32 9.34 -13.09
N LEU A 325 20.13 9.54 -13.63
CA LEU A 325 18.80 9.43 -13.03
C LEU A 325 18.43 8.00 -12.61
N GLU A 326 19.40 7.09 -12.55
CA GLU A 326 19.23 5.65 -12.48
C GLU A 326 20.22 5.04 -11.47
N LEU A 327 19.69 4.31 -10.50
CA LEU A 327 20.41 3.48 -9.55
C LEU A 327 20.21 2.02 -9.93
N LEU A 328 21.28 1.24 -9.88
CA LEU A 328 21.24 -0.19 -10.18
C LEU A 328 21.39 -0.99 -8.88
N VAL A 329 20.40 -1.84 -8.60
CA VAL A 329 20.37 -2.69 -7.40
C VAL A 329 20.27 -4.15 -7.83
N GLN A 330 21.14 -4.99 -7.28
CA GLN A 330 21.18 -6.42 -7.63
C GLN A 330 20.15 -7.24 -6.86
N ASP A 331 19.83 -6.84 -5.63
CA ASP A 331 18.93 -7.58 -4.73
C ASP A 331 17.77 -6.70 -4.25
N SER A 332 16.55 -7.12 -4.59
CA SER A 332 15.31 -6.41 -4.25
C SER A 332 15.02 -6.41 -2.76
N THR A 333 15.52 -7.39 -2.00
CA THR A 333 15.29 -7.45 -0.55
C THR A 333 15.94 -6.31 0.21
N THR A 334 16.94 -5.67 -0.40
CA THR A 334 17.62 -4.53 0.21
C THR A 334 16.77 -3.25 0.18
N LEU A 335 15.75 -3.22 -0.68
CA LEU A 335 14.87 -2.07 -0.87
C LEU A 335 13.67 -2.14 0.05
N LYS A 336 13.38 -1.03 0.74
CA LYS A 336 12.20 -0.93 1.59
C LYS A 336 11.13 -0.09 0.92
N PRO A 337 10.02 -0.68 0.44
CA PRO A 337 8.88 0.10 -0.06
C PRO A 337 8.32 0.98 1.06
N CYS A 338 8.10 2.27 0.80
CA CYS A 338 7.57 3.18 1.81
C CYS A 338 6.27 3.85 1.35
N TYR A 339 6.15 4.10 0.05
CA TYR A 339 4.95 4.69 -0.54
C TYR A 339 4.61 4.03 -1.86
N LEU A 340 3.32 3.95 -2.17
CA LEU A 340 2.80 3.51 -3.46
C LEU A 340 1.94 4.64 -4.05
N LEU A 341 2.28 5.01 -5.28
CA LEU A 341 1.55 5.98 -6.10
C LEU A 341 0.79 5.22 -7.18
N MET A 342 -0.52 5.43 -7.23
CA MET A 342 -1.40 4.85 -8.26
C MET A 342 -1.87 5.95 -9.20
N PHE A 343 -1.70 5.75 -10.50
CA PHE A 343 -2.10 6.68 -11.55
C PHE A 343 -3.10 6.03 -12.49
N ASP A 344 -4.11 6.79 -12.91
CA ASP A 344 -4.85 6.42 -14.12
C ASP A 344 -3.94 6.59 -15.33
N GLU A 345 -4.03 5.68 -16.30
CA GLU A 345 -3.29 5.70 -17.55
C GLU A 345 -3.18 7.08 -18.24
N PRO A 346 -4.28 7.84 -18.46
CA PRO A 346 -4.18 9.17 -19.08
C PRO A 346 -3.37 10.18 -18.25
N VAL A 347 -3.39 10.06 -16.92
CA VAL A 347 -2.62 10.93 -16.02
C VAL A 347 -1.15 10.56 -16.09
N ALA A 348 -0.84 9.26 -16.01
CA ALA A 348 0.51 8.76 -16.15
C ALA A 348 1.14 9.17 -17.50
N ALA A 349 0.40 9.02 -18.60
CA ALA A 349 0.87 9.38 -19.94
C ALA A 349 1.21 10.88 -20.05
N LYS A 350 0.38 11.75 -19.46
CA LYS A 350 0.67 13.19 -19.39
C LYS A 350 1.91 13.47 -18.55
N MET A 351 2.05 12.83 -17.39
CA MET A 351 3.21 13.01 -16.52
C MET A 351 4.51 12.60 -17.19
N MET A 352 4.51 11.50 -17.94
CA MET A 352 5.69 11.07 -18.71
C MET A 352 6.13 12.10 -19.76
N GLN A 353 5.20 12.89 -20.29
CA GLN A 353 5.49 13.91 -21.32
C GLN A 353 5.78 15.30 -20.74
N GLN A 354 5.17 15.64 -19.60
CA GLN A 354 5.08 17.01 -19.10
C GLN A 354 5.73 17.22 -17.72
N TRP A 355 6.19 16.17 -17.04
CA TRP A 355 6.85 16.35 -15.76
C TRP A 355 8.15 17.14 -15.96
N PRO A 356 8.34 18.27 -15.27
CA PRO A 356 9.57 19.00 -15.37
C PRO A 356 10.61 18.21 -14.56
N GLY A 357 11.38 17.39 -15.23
CA GLY A 357 12.71 16.97 -14.77
C GLY A 357 13.68 18.14 -14.67
N LYS A 358 13.22 19.41 -14.58
CA LYS A 358 14.07 20.51 -14.16
C LYS A 358 14.33 20.28 -12.68
N PRO A 359 15.59 19.97 -12.29
CA PRO A 359 15.95 20.02 -10.89
C PRO A 359 15.45 21.37 -10.38
N ILE A 360 14.78 21.40 -9.23
CA ILE A 360 14.69 22.67 -8.52
C ILE A 360 16.15 23.02 -8.29
N GLU A 361 16.69 24.01 -9.02
CA GLU A 361 17.83 24.76 -8.52
C GLU A 361 17.36 25.14 -7.12
N MET A 362 17.86 24.44 -6.11
CA MET A 362 17.66 24.85 -4.73
C MET A 362 18.30 26.22 -4.72
N GLN A 363 17.50 27.27 -4.97
CA GLN A 363 17.92 28.62 -4.71
C GLN A 363 18.37 28.54 -3.26
N PRO A 364 19.68 28.73 -2.98
CA PRO A 364 20.12 28.76 -1.61
C PRO A 364 19.19 29.77 -0.95
N LEU A 365 18.53 29.37 0.14
CA LEU A 365 17.62 30.25 0.86
C LEU A 365 18.25 31.64 0.90
N PRO A 366 17.53 32.72 0.52
CA PRO A 366 18.08 34.05 0.59
C PRO A 366 18.47 34.31 2.04
N GLY A 367 19.77 34.23 2.30
CA GLY A 367 20.34 34.25 3.65
C GLY A 367 20.86 32.91 4.16
N ARG A 368 21.90 32.35 3.52
CA ARG A 368 23.15 31.95 4.19
C ARG A 368 24.21 31.56 3.16
N SER A 369 25.09 32.51 2.88
CA SER A 369 26.34 32.35 2.16
C SER A 369 27.10 31.07 2.58
N LEU A 370 27.42 30.23 1.60
CA LEU A 370 28.40 29.14 1.67
C LEU A 370 29.86 29.66 1.68
N LYS A 371 30.11 30.80 2.30
CA LYS A 371 31.45 31.28 2.68
C LYS A 371 31.43 31.82 4.10
N LYS A 372 31.44 30.90 5.07
CA LYS A 372 32.04 30.99 6.44
C LYS A 372 31.39 29.93 7.36
N GLY A 373 31.66 28.65 7.08
CA GLY A 373 31.15 27.52 7.86
C GLY A 373 32.19 26.84 8.77
N THR A 374 33.45 27.28 8.78
CA THR A 374 34.50 26.73 9.66
C THR A 374 34.73 27.53 10.94
N SER A 375 33.86 28.49 11.29
CA SER A 375 34.12 29.40 12.43
C SER A 375 33.05 29.43 13.53
N HIS A 376 31.94 28.70 13.44
CA HIS A 376 30.87 28.80 14.46
C HIS A 376 30.56 27.53 15.27
N ARG A 377 31.21 26.38 15.00
CA ARG A 377 31.19 25.23 15.92
C ARG A 377 32.30 25.24 16.99
N PHE A 378 33.28 26.16 16.91
CA PHE A 378 34.25 26.38 18.00
C PHE A 378 33.83 27.47 19.01
N SER A 379 32.80 28.28 18.72
CA SER A 379 32.39 29.39 19.59
C SER A 379 31.38 29.03 20.67
N GLN A 380 30.68 27.89 20.56
CA GLN A 380 29.77 27.45 21.63
C GLN A 380 30.41 26.45 22.59
N MET A 381 31.51 25.81 22.19
CA MET A 381 32.33 24.99 23.09
C MET A 381 33.34 25.84 23.90
N SER A 382 33.74 27.02 23.38
CA SER A 382 34.62 27.94 24.12
C SER A 382 33.93 28.58 25.33
N ASN A 383 32.64 28.94 25.24
CA ASN A 383 31.93 29.56 26.37
C ASN A 383 31.65 28.58 27.52
N TYR A 384 31.48 27.28 27.22
CA TYR A 384 31.26 26.25 28.24
C TYR A 384 32.58 25.83 28.93
N VAL A 385 33.70 25.87 28.22
CA VAL A 385 35.04 25.56 28.77
C VAL A 385 35.67 26.76 29.48
N PHE A 386 35.51 27.99 28.97
CA PHE A 386 36.01 29.20 29.64
C PHE A 386 35.24 29.52 30.93
N GLY A 387 33.93 29.26 31.00
CA GLY A 387 33.15 29.41 32.23
C GLY A 387 33.60 28.48 33.36
N ARG A 388 34.00 27.23 33.03
CA ARG A 388 34.54 26.28 34.02
C ARG A 388 35.97 26.58 34.43
N LEU A 389 36.81 27.12 33.54
CA LEU A 389 38.19 27.51 33.90
C LEU A 389 38.23 28.78 34.75
N ASP A 390 37.32 29.73 34.58
CA ASP A 390 37.24 30.92 35.46
C ASP A 390 36.69 30.59 36.85
N ALA A 391 35.76 29.62 36.95
CA ALA A 391 35.30 29.10 38.24
C ALA A 391 36.44 28.34 38.98
N LEU A 392 37.26 27.58 38.25
CA LEU A 392 38.40 26.84 38.81
C LEU A 392 39.57 27.79 39.17
N LYS A 393 39.78 28.86 38.39
CA LYS A 393 40.72 29.94 38.75
C LYS A 393 40.26 30.68 40.01
N ARG A 394 38.97 30.95 40.21
CA ARG A 394 38.46 31.59 41.45
C ARG A 394 38.58 30.67 42.66
N LEU A 395 38.42 29.36 42.48
CA LEU A 395 38.66 28.35 43.52
C LEU A 395 40.14 28.20 43.88
N LEU A 396 41.06 28.30 42.90
CA LEU A 396 42.51 28.26 43.14
C LEU A 396 43.06 29.59 43.71
N LYS A 397 42.50 30.76 43.32
CA LYS A 397 42.89 32.07 43.85
C LYS A 397 42.33 32.39 45.24
N GLY A 398 41.34 31.64 45.72
CA GLY A 398 40.82 31.73 47.10
C GLY A 398 41.66 30.98 48.15
N SER A 399 42.78 30.37 47.75
CA SER A 399 43.59 29.50 48.64
C SER A 399 44.94 30.07 49.07
N ASN A 400 45.25 31.35 48.80
CA ASN A 400 46.52 31.98 49.23
C ASN A 400 46.37 33.47 49.57
N SER A 401 45.83 33.76 50.76
CA SER A 401 46.10 34.95 51.61
C SER A 401 45.07 34.91 52.75
N THR A 402 45.38 34.39 53.93
CA THR A 402 46.07 35.07 55.06
C THR A 402 46.40 33.99 56.10
N GLU A 403 47.35 34.09 57.02
CA GLU A 403 48.52 34.92 57.27
C GLU A 403 49.28 34.14 58.36
N ALA A 404 50.60 34.21 58.30
CA ALA A 404 51.44 33.81 59.42
C ALA A 404 51.30 34.84 60.57
N THR A 405 51.19 34.31 61.79
CA THR A 405 51.85 34.79 63.03
C THR A 405 51.74 36.27 63.41
N ASN A 406 50.94 36.56 64.43
CA ASN A 406 51.43 36.71 65.82
C ASN A 406 50.29 36.51 66.82
#